data_AF-A0A1Q6IZ51-F1
#
_entry.id   AF-A0A1Q6IZ51-F1
#
_cell.length_a   1.000
_cell.length_b   1.000
_cell.length_c   1.000
_cell.angle_alpha   90.00
_cell.angle_beta   90.00
_cell.angle_gamma   90.00
#
_symmetry.space_group_name_H-M   'P 1'
#
loop_
_entity.id
_entity.type
_entity.pdbx_description
1 polymer ?
#
loop_
_entity_poly.entity_id
_entity_poly.type
_entity_poly.pdbx_seq_one_letter_code
_entity_poly.pdbx_strand_id
1 'polypeptide(L)' 'MEVKNGIIIDGVLHEMIDAFTINFGCSKCSLRKECDECEMRHETYLCNVMGCFCFVSRGKVTDIKTEKEEQSCVIQ' A
#
# COMPACT_ATOMS: atom_id res chain seq x y z
N MET A 1 -12.58 -9.53 7.43
CA MET A 1 -11.71 -9.90 6.30
C MET A 1 -10.33 -10.14 6.86
N GLU A 2 -9.66 -11.19 6.43
CA GLU A 2 -8.24 -11.40 6.74
C GLU A 2 -7.41 -10.72 5.65
N VAL A 3 -6.47 -9.87 6.03
CA VAL A 3 -5.64 -9.08 5.11
C VAL A 3 -4.19 -9.36 5.43
N LYS A 4 -3.46 -9.91 4.46
CA LYS A 4 -2.04 -10.25 4.63
C LYS A 4 -1.15 -9.02 4.47
N ASN A 5 -1.48 -8.17 3.51
CA ASN A 5 -0.70 -7.00 3.16
C ASN A 5 -1.65 -5.82 2.96
N GLY A 6 -1.61 -4.86 3.87
CA GLY A 6 -2.46 -3.68 3.82
C GLY A 6 -1.92 -2.55 4.68
N ILE A 7 -2.30 -1.34 4.32
CA ILE A 7 -1.94 -0.11 5.05
C ILE A 7 -3.24 0.60 5.41
N ILE A 8 -3.28 1.23 6.59
CA ILE A 8 -4.44 2.01 7.02
C ILE A 8 -4.04 3.49 7.08
N ILE A 9 -4.77 4.33 6.36
CA ILE A 9 -4.56 5.78 6.27
C ILE A 9 -5.89 6.47 6.59
N ASP A 10 -5.89 7.40 7.54
CA ASP A 10 -7.10 8.12 7.99
C ASP A 10 -8.30 7.21 8.30
N GLY A 11 -8.01 6.02 8.85
CA GLY A 11 -9.01 5.01 9.20
C GLY A 11 -9.59 4.26 7.99
N VAL A 12 -9.06 4.45 6.78
CA VAL A 12 -9.40 3.67 5.58
C VAL A 12 -8.36 2.59 5.35
N LEU A 13 -8.82 1.37 5.09
CA LEU A 13 -7.94 0.26 4.73
C LEU A 13 -7.64 0.27 3.23
N HIS A 14 -6.36 0.25 2.90
CA HIS A 14 -5.81 0.09 1.57
C HIS A 14 -5.13 -1.28 1.48
N GLU A 15 -5.80 -2.23 0.84
CA GLU A 15 -5.29 -3.60 0.69
C GLU A 15 -4.38 -3.68 -0.53
N MET A 16 -3.23 -4.32 -0.34
CA MET A 16 -2.30 -4.64 -1.40
C MET A 16 -2.83 -5.78 -2.25
N ILE A 17 -2.99 -5.55 -3.55
CA ILE A 17 -3.34 -6.58 -4.53
C ILE A 17 -2.09 -6.98 -5.33
N ASP A 18 -2.01 -8.25 -5.69
CA ASP A 18 -0.87 -8.79 -6.43
C ASP A 18 -0.83 -8.21 -7.86
N ALA A 19 0.06 -7.24 -8.07
CA ALA A 19 0.16 -6.45 -9.29
C ALA A 19 0.62 -7.27 -10.50
N PHE A 20 1.22 -8.45 -10.30
CA PHE A 20 1.68 -9.30 -11.40
C PHE A 20 0.55 -9.87 -12.26
N THR A 21 -0.70 -9.89 -11.76
CA THR A 21 -1.84 -10.49 -12.47
C THR A 21 -2.74 -9.48 -13.18
N ILE A 22 -2.55 -8.18 -12.98
CA ILE A 22 -3.47 -7.16 -13.46
C ILE A 22 -2.65 -6.03 -14.10
N ASN A 23 -2.98 -5.66 -15.35
CA ASN A 23 -2.46 -4.45 -15.99
C ASN A 23 -3.06 -3.20 -15.30
N PHE A 24 -2.64 -2.97 -14.05
CA PHE A 24 -3.22 -2.01 -13.14
C PHE A 24 -2.31 -0.79 -13.08
N GLY A 25 -2.69 0.23 -13.85
CA GLY A 25 -1.98 1.50 -13.82
C GLY A 25 -2.13 2.22 -12.48
N CYS A 26 -1.11 3.01 -12.12
CA CYS A 26 -1.09 3.84 -10.92
C CYS A 26 -2.30 4.80 -10.80
N SER A 27 -2.94 5.16 -11.93
CA SER A 27 -4.17 5.97 -11.95
C SER A 27 -5.36 5.34 -11.22
N LYS A 28 -5.35 4.02 -11.02
CA LYS A 28 -6.39 3.29 -10.29
C LYS A 28 -6.00 2.97 -8.85
N CYS A 29 -4.77 3.30 -8.45
CA CYS A 29 -4.27 3.03 -7.10
C CYS A 29 -4.96 3.96 -6.10
N SER A 30 -5.44 3.38 -5.01
CA SER A 30 -6.04 4.16 -3.91
C SER A 30 -5.03 5.04 -3.17
N LEU A 31 -3.73 4.82 -3.37
CA LEU A 31 -2.64 5.65 -2.82
C LEU A 31 -2.05 6.64 -3.86
N ARG A 32 -2.81 6.98 -4.89
CA ARG A 32 -2.33 7.86 -5.96
C ARG A 32 -1.99 9.26 -5.46
N LYS A 33 -2.83 9.82 -4.58
CA LYS A 33 -2.68 11.18 -4.06
C LYS A 33 -1.38 11.34 -3.28
N GLU A 34 -1.03 10.32 -2.51
CA GLU A 34 0.19 10.21 -1.71
C GLU A 34 1.43 10.13 -2.61
N CYS A 35 1.30 9.51 -3.79
CA CYS A 35 2.36 9.54 -4.80
C CYS A 35 2.54 10.93 -5.42
N ASP A 36 1.44 11.66 -5.63
CA ASP A 36 1.47 13.01 -6.22
C ASP A 36 1.96 14.08 -5.21
N GLU A 37 1.71 13.90 -3.91
CA GLU A 37 2.15 14.81 -2.82
C GLU A 37 3.61 14.58 -2.39
N CYS A 38 4.18 13.41 -2.69
CA CYS A 38 5.60 13.18 -2.49
C CYS A 38 6.37 14.12 -3.46
N GLU A 39 7.05 15.15 -2.96
CA GLU A 39 7.94 15.98 -3.79
C GLU A 39 9.05 15.08 -4.36
N MET A 40 8.85 14.63 -5.60
CA MET A 40 9.69 13.62 -6.23
C MET A 40 11.03 14.24 -6.59
N ARG A 41 12.06 14.04 -5.79
CA ARG A 41 13.42 14.13 -6.30
C ARG A 41 13.58 12.98 -7.32
N HIS A 42 13.76 13.31 -8.60
CA HIS A 42 14.06 12.40 -9.72
C HIS A 42 12.89 11.77 -10.52
N GLU A 43 11.68 12.33 -10.49
CA GLU A 43 10.55 11.89 -11.36
C GLU A 43 10.12 10.41 -11.22
N THR A 44 10.63 9.70 -10.21
CA THR A 44 10.29 8.31 -9.93
C THR A 44 9.16 8.24 -8.93
N TYR A 45 7.94 7.97 -9.41
CA TYR A 45 6.76 7.68 -8.58
C TYR A 45 7.08 6.66 -7.47
N LEU A 46 6.46 6.79 -6.29
CA LEU A 46 6.53 5.79 -5.21
C LEU A 46 6.19 4.40 -5.76
N CYS A 47 5.28 4.31 -6.73
CA CYS A 47 4.96 3.09 -7.44
C CYS A 47 6.13 2.52 -8.25
N ASN A 48 7.04 3.33 -8.77
CA ASN A 48 8.22 2.86 -9.50
C ASN A 48 9.34 2.42 -8.54
N VAL A 49 9.49 3.08 -7.39
CA VAL A 49 10.52 2.75 -6.39
C VAL A 49 10.13 1.49 -5.59
N MET A 50 8.85 1.34 -5.25
CA MET A 50 8.35 0.22 -4.43
C MET A 50 7.96 -1.02 -5.24
N GLY A 51 8.14 -1.03 -6.57
CA GLY A 51 7.72 -2.16 -7.42
C GLY A 51 6.19 -2.32 -7.49
N CYS A 52 5.47 -1.19 -7.56
CA CYS A 52 4.02 -1.00 -7.64
C CYS A 52 3.16 -2.19 -7.20
N PHE A 53 3.15 -2.46 -5.90
CA PHE A 53 2.02 -3.19 -5.33
C PHE A 53 0.78 -2.30 -5.43
N CYS A 54 -0.21 -2.72 -6.19
CA CYS A 54 -1.40 -1.91 -6.39
C CYS A 54 -2.23 -1.95 -5.11
N PHE A 55 -2.71 -0.79 -4.65
CA PHE A 55 -3.56 -0.72 -3.45
C PHE A 55 -5.00 -0.41 -3.82
N VAL A 56 -5.93 -1.19 -3.27
CA VAL A 56 -7.37 -0.97 -3.43
C VAL A 56 -7.96 -0.56 -2.09
N SER A 57 -8.74 0.53 -2.09
CA SER A 57 -9.47 0.94 -0.89
C SER A 57 -10.57 -0.08 -0.59
N ARG A 58 -10.60 -0.56 0.64
CA ARG A 58 -11.65 -1.44 1.19
C ARG A 58 -12.62 -0.70 2.10
N GLY A 59 -12.47 0.62 2.21
CA GLY A 59 -13.32 1.49 3.02
C GLY A 59 -12.80 1.68 4.45
N LYS A 60 -13.60 2.40 5.25
CA LYS A 60 -13.27 2.70 6.65
C LYS A 60 -13.28 1.43 7.49
N VAL A 61 -12.31 1.32 8.37
CA VAL A 61 -12.22 0.25 9.38
C VAL A 61 -12.63 0.78 10.74
N THR A 62 -13.40 -0.01 11.49
CA THR A 62 -13.85 0.32 12.85
C THR A 62 -13.11 -0.49 13.90
N ASP A 63 -12.77 -1.74 13.58
CA ASP A 63 -12.17 -2.70 14.49
C ASP A 63 -11.02 -3.43 13.77
N ILE A 64 -9.80 -3.29 14.29
CA ILE A 64 -8.61 -3.93 13.75
C ILE A 64 -8.05 -4.84 14.83
N LYS A 65 -7.90 -6.12 14.52
CA LYS A 65 -7.16 -7.08 15.35
C LYS A 65 -5.91 -7.45 14.58
N THR A 66 -4.75 -7.08 15.11
CA THR A 66 -3.46 -7.48 14.56
C THR A 66 -2.92 -8.64 15.37
N GLU A 67 -2.59 -9.74 14.71
CA GLU A 67 -1.72 -10.75 15.30
C GLU A 67 -0.30 -10.19 15.24
N LYS A 68 0.33 -10.03 16.41
CA LYS A 68 1.63 -9.36 16.51
C LYS A 68 2.70 -10.33 16.00
N GLU A 69 3.18 -10.16 14.77
CA GLU A 69 4.41 -10.83 14.31
C GLU A 69 5.63 -10.00 14.73
N GLU A 70 6.51 -10.57 15.54
CA GLU A 70 7.81 -9.97 15.87
C GLU A 70 8.75 -10.09 14.65
N GLN A 71 8.77 -9.07 13.79
CA GLN A 71 9.78 -8.98 12.73
C GLN A 71 11.09 -8.45 13.30
N SER A 72 11.96 -9.35 13.75
CA SER A 72 13.37 -9.05 14.03
C SER A 72 14.14 -9.00 12.72
N CYS A 73 14.27 -7.81 12.12
CA CYS A 73 15.31 -7.58 11.11
C CYS A 73 16.66 -7.51 11.82
N VAL A 74 17.41 -8.61 11.83
CA VAL A 74 18.86 -8.58 12.09
C VAL A 74 19.50 -8.01 10.83
N ILE A 75 19.81 -6.72 10.85
CA ILE A 75 20.68 -6.10 9.84
C ILE A 75 22.10 -6.55 10.21
N GLN A 76 22.66 -7.51 9.46
CA GLN A 76 24.07 -7.92 9.57
C GLN A 76 24.97 -6.96 8.78
#